data_AF-A0AAX3TFN9-F1
#
_entry.id   AF-A0AAX3TFN9-F1
#
_cell.length_a   1.000
_cell.length_b   1.000
_cell.length_c   1.000
_cell.angle_alpha   90.00
_cell.angle_beta   90.00
_cell.angle_gamma   90.00
#
_symmetry.space_group_name_H-M   'P 1'
#
loop_
_entity.id
_entity.type
_entity.pdbx_description
1 polymer ?
#
loop_
_entity_poly.entity_id
_entity_poly.type
_entity_poly.pdbx_seq_one_letter_code
_entity_poly.pdbx_strand_id
1 'polypeptide(L)'
;MLKQTFLDKQLRKALIFNTIWWLVIIIVFIVLSAIKIINWINLISIFVAYFCSYVAIFLLFLTKLLIIKYQNPYLLYFMFLLRIGIYVIPLFIALLSNENIFSYLGILIGYSSNLVIPFFIHKRLEKKGGT
;
A
#
# COMPACT_ATOMS: atom_id res chain seq x y z
N MET A 1 -10.68 22.00 -11.40
CA MET A 1 -9.84 22.33 -10.23
C MET A 1 -10.37 21.80 -8.88
N LEU A 2 -11.62 22.05 -8.48
CA LEU A 2 -12.19 21.59 -7.18
C LEU A 2 -12.15 20.06 -6.95
N LYS A 3 -12.38 19.24 -7.99
CA LYS A 3 -12.29 17.78 -7.89
C LYS A 3 -10.85 17.29 -7.64
N GLN A 4 -9.84 17.97 -8.19
CA GLN A 4 -8.42 17.61 -8.03
C GLN A 4 -7.93 17.92 -6.61
N THR A 5 -8.25 19.10 -6.07
CA THR A 5 -7.89 19.48 -4.70
C THR A 5 -8.60 18.62 -3.66
N PHE A 6 -9.82 18.16 -3.96
CA PHE A 6 -10.56 17.26 -3.08
C PHE A 6 -9.96 15.85 -3.04
N LEU A 7 -9.53 15.33 -4.20
CA LEU A 7 -8.84 14.04 -4.31
C LEU A 7 -7.48 14.07 -3.58
N ASP A 8 -6.72 15.17 -3.70
CA ASP A 8 -5.43 15.33 -3.02
C ASP A 8 -5.57 15.40 -1.49
N LYS A 9 -6.63 16.05 -1.00
CA LYS A 9 -6.94 16.09 0.45
C LYS A 9 -7.34 14.72 0.99
N GLN A 10 -8.01 13.89 0.18
CA GLN A 10 -8.36 12.51 0.55
C GLN A 10 -7.15 11.58 0.52
N LEU A 11 -6.33 11.67 -0.54
CA LEU A 11 -5.11 10.89 -0.66
C LEU A 11 -4.14 11.20 0.48
N ARG A 12 -4.02 12.48 0.87
CA ARG A 12 -3.22 12.90 2.03
C ARG A 12 -3.75 12.32 3.34
N LYS A 13 -5.07 12.30 3.55
CA LYS A 13 -5.67 11.68 4.75
C LYS A 13 -5.47 10.16 4.78
N ALA A 14 -5.61 9.49 3.63
CA ALA A 14 -5.35 8.06 3.50
C ALA A 14 -3.87 7.73 3.75
N LEU A 15 -2.95 8.55 3.27
CA LEU A 15 -1.52 8.44 3.54
C LEU A 15 -1.22 8.58 5.05
N ILE A 16 -1.75 9.61 5.71
CA ILE A 16 -1.54 9.81 7.16
C ILE A 16 -2.08 8.62 7.95
N PHE A 17 -3.29 8.16 7.64
CA PHE A 17 -3.86 6.98 8.28
C PHE A 17 -3.01 5.73 8.04
N ASN A 18 -2.57 5.52 6.79
CA ASN A 18 -1.72 4.39 6.44
C ASN A 18 -0.38 4.42 7.19
N THR A 19 0.25 5.59 7.34
CA THR A 19 1.48 5.76 8.13
C THR A 19 1.28 5.48 9.61
N ILE A 20 0.18 5.95 10.21
CA ILE A 20 -0.15 5.69 11.61
C ILE A 20 -0.42 4.20 11.84
N TRP A 21 -1.23 3.58 10.98
CA TRP A 21 -1.49 2.14 11.03
C TRP A 21 -0.20 1.31 10.93
N TRP A 22 0.72 1.75 10.08
CA TRP A 22 2.03 1.14 9.92
C TRP A 22 2.92 1.22 11.16
N LEU A 23 2.94 2.38 11.83
CA LEU A 23 3.68 2.53 13.08
C LEU A 23 3.18 1.55 14.15
N VAL A 24 1.87 1.37 14.25
CA VAL A 24 1.27 0.40 15.19
C VAL A 24 1.69 -1.03 14.86
N ILE A 25 1.62 -1.43 13.58
CA ILE A 25 2.03 -2.78 13.15
C ILE A 25 3.51 -3.05 13.46
N ILE A 26 4.40 -2.09 13.15
CA ILE A 26 5.83 -2.23 13.40
C ILE A 26 6.11 -2.42 14.89
N ILE A 27 5.50 -1.60 15.76
CA ILE A 27 5.69 -1.70 17.21
C ILE A 27 5.24 -3.07 17.71
N VAL A 28 4.05 -3.54 17.29
CA VAL A 28 3.53 -4.86 17.67
C VAL A 28 4.48 -5.97 17.22
N PHE A 29 5.00 -5.90 15.99
CA PHE A 29 5.92 -6.91 15.47
C PHE A 29 7.30 -6.90 16.13
N ILE A 30 7.82 -5.74 16.51
CA ILE A 30 9.06 -5.63 17.30
C ILE A 30 8.87 -6.33 18.65
N VAL A 31 7.74 -6.09 19.33
CA VAL A 31 7.44 -6.74 20.62
C VAL A 31 7.30 -8.26 20.45
N LEU A 32 6.57 -8.73 19.44
CA LEU A 32 6.43 -10.16 19.14
C LEU A 32 7.77 -10.83 18.79
N SER A 33 8.65 -10.11 18.09
CA SER A 33 10.01 -10.58 17.78
C SER A 33 10.89 -10.62 19.02
N ALA A 34 10.77 -9.64 19.93
CA ALA A 34 11.52 -9.60 21.19
C ALA A 34 11.14 -10.77 22.12
N ILE A 35 9.86 -11.18 22.13
CA ILE A 35 9.35 -12.34 22.88
C ILE A 35 9.70 -13.67 22.17
N LYS A 36 10.42 -13.63 21.03
CA LYS A 36 10.78 -14.80 20.19
C LYS A 36 9.60 -15.62 19.68
N ILE A 37 8.41 -15.01 19.60
CA ILE A 37 7.23 -15.65 19.00
C ILE A 37 7.36 -15.64 17.47
N ILE A 38 8.01 -14.60 16.93
CA ILE A 38 8.14 -14.35 15.49
C ILE A 38 9.63 -14.20 15.12
N ASN A 39 10.03 -14.84 14.03
CA ASN A 39 11.38 -14.71 13.46
C ASN A 39 11.65 -13.32 12.87
N TRP A 40 12.92 -12.91 12.90
CA TRP A 40 13.40 -11.66 12.31
C TRP A 40 13.08 -11.51 10.81
N ILE A 41 13.00 -12.63 10.09
CA ILE A 41 12.63 -12.67 8.66
C ILE A 41 11.24 -12.08 8.43
N ASN A 42 10.28 -12.29 9.36
CA ASN A 42 8.93 -11.73 9.24
C ASN A 42 8.96 -10.20 9.36
N LEU A 43 9.83 -9.66 10.21
CA LEU A 43 9.98 -8.23 10.42
C LEU A 43 10.58 -7.54 9.17
N ILE A 44 11.58 -8.16 8.56
CA ILE A 44 12.17 -7.70 7.29
C ILE A 44 11.12 -7.75 6.16
N SER A 45 10.34 -8.82 6.10
CA SER A 45 9.29 -9.02 5.09
C SER A 45 8.21 -7.94 5.16
N ILE A 46 7.80 -7.60 6.38
CA ILE A 46 6.88 -6.50 6.67
C ILE A 46 7.49 -5.18 6.17
N PHE A 47 8.73 -4.89 6.51
CA PHE A 47 9.39 -3.65 6.08
C PHE A 47 9.47 -3.51 4.55
N VAL A 48 9.76 -4.60 3.83
CA VAL A 48 9.79 -4.59 2.36
C VAL A 48 8.39 -4.41 1.77
N ALA A 49 7.38 -5.08 2.33
CA ALA A 49 5.99 -4.91 1.90
C ALA A 49 5.47 -3.49 2.16
N TYR A 50 5.92 -2.83 3.24
CA TYR A 50 5.65 -1.40 3.48
C TYR A 50 6.21 -0.54 2.37
N PHE A 51 7.49 -0.73 2.07
CA PHE A 51 8.19 0.08 1.09
C PHE A 51 7.53 -0.05 -0.29
N CYS A 52 7.20 -1.28 -0.70
CA CYS A 52 6.45 -1.54 -1.93
C CYS A 52 5.08 -0.85 -1.93
N SER A 53 4.37 -0.86 -0.80
CA SER A 53 3.08 -0.16 -0.66
C SER A 53 3.22 1.35 -0.79
N TYR A 54 4.28 1.93 -0.21
CA TYR A 54 4.55 3.36 -0.32
C TYR A 54 4.89 3.77 -1.77
N VAL A 55 5.75 2.99 -2.45
CA VAL A 55 6.09 3.20 -3.86
C VAL A 55 4.84 3.09 -4.74
N ALA A 56 3.98 2.10 -4.48
CA ALA A 56 2.71 1.95 -5.17
C ALA A 56 1.77 3.16 -4.96
N ILE A 57 1.68 3.72 -3.75
CA ILE A 57 0.88 4.93 -3.53
C ILE A 57 1.50 6.13 -4.26
N PHE A 58 2.83 6.28 -4.22
CA PHE A 58 3.53 7.32 -4.97
C PHE A 58 3.25 7.24 -6.48
N LEU A 59 3.20 6.04 -7.04
CA LEU A 59 2.80 5.80 -8.42
C LEU A 59 1.38 6.30 -8.73
N LEU A 60 0.42 6.32 -7.78
CA LEU A 60 -0.91 6.91 -8.06
C LEU A 60 -0.78 8.39 -8.36
N PHE A 61 0.07 9.07 -7.58
CA PHE A 61 0.28 10.49 -7.73
C PHE A 61 0.92 10.80 -9.08
N LEU A 62 1.92 9.99 -9.45
CA LEU A 62 2.57 10.08 -10.75
C LEU A 62 1.56 9.82 -11.87
N THR A 63 0.70 8.79 -11.75
CA THR A 63 -0.38 8.49 -12.71
C THR A 63 -1.31 9.65 -12.93
N LYS A 64 -1.77 10.28 -11.87
CA LYS A 64 -2.62 11.45 -11.96
C LYS A 64 -1.93 12.57 -12.76
N LEU A 65 -0.66 12.86 -12.45
CA LEU A 65 0.07 13.96 -13.07
C LEU A 65 0.31 13.71 -14.56
N LEU A 66 0.72 12.49 -14.93
CA LEU A 66 0.96 12.18 -16.33
C LEU A 66 -0.34 12.08 -17.15
N ILE A 67 -1.45 11.59 -16.59
CA ILE A 67 -2.75 11.58 -17.29
C ILE A 67 -3.16 13.01 -17.66
N ILE A 68 -2.99 13.96 -16.74
CA ILE A 68 -3.33 15.37 -17.02
C ILE A 68 -2.44 15.94 -18.13
N LYS A 69 -1.15 15.59 -18.13
CA LYS A 69 -0.17 16.13 -19.08
C LYS A 69 -0.31 15.54 -20.49
N TYR A 70 -0.52 14.23 -20.61
CA TYR A 70 -0.45 13.52 -21.89
C TYR A 70 -1.83 13.12 -22.44
N GLN A 71 -2.89 13.15 -21.61
CA GLN A 71 -4.26 12.72 -21.97
C GLN A 71 -4.34 11.33 -22.64
N ASN A 72 -3.32 10.50 -22.44
CA ASN A 72 -3.20 9.20 -23.08
C ASN A 72 -3.78 8.10 -22.16
N PRO A 73 -4.86 7.41 -22.57
CA PRO A 73 -5.48 6.36 -21.76
C PRO A 73 -4.58 5.13 -21.58
N TYR A 74 -3.68 4.81 -22.53
CA TYR A 74 -2.77 3.66 -22.42
C TYR A 74 -1.81 3.77 -21.23
N LEU A 75 -1.48 5.01 -20.85
CA LEU A 75 -0.59 5.28 -19.74
C LEU A 75 -1.21 4.84 -18.39
N LEU A 76 -2.55 4.94 -18.26
CA LEU A 76 -3.27 4.47 -17.08
C LEU A 76 -3.11 2.95 -16.92
N TYR A 77 -3.30 2.20 -18.00
CA TYR A 77 -3.13 0.74 -18.00
C TYR A 77 -1.69 0.34 -17.67
N PHE A 78 -0.70 1.00 -18.26
CA PHE A 78 0.71 0.75 -17.97
C PHE A 78 1.04 0.95 -16.49
N MET A 79 0.56 2.05 -15.90
CA MET A 79 0.81 2.37 -14.49
C MET A 79 0.07 1.45 -13.53
N PHE A 80 -1.11 0.99 -13.92
CA PHE A 80 -1.84 -0.03 -13.18
C PHE A 80 -1.07 -1.36 -13.18
N LEU A 81 -0.57 -1.78 -14.34
CA LEU A 81 0.25 -3.00 -14.46
C LEU A 81 1.52 -2.91 -13.62
N LEU A 82 2.20 -1.75 -13.65
CA LEU A 82 3.43 -1.53 -12.89
C LEU A 82 3.19 -1.61 -11.37
N ARG A 83 2.04 -1.10 -10.91
CA ARG A 83 1.61 -1.22 -9.52
C ARG A 83 1.37 -2.68 -9.11
N ILE A 84 0.67 -3.45 -9.95
CA ILE A 84 0.47 -4.88 -9.70
C ILE A 84 1.82 -5.57 -9.58
N GLY A 85 2.76 -5.29 -10.50
CA GLY A 85 4.11 -5.83 -10.45
C GLY A 85 4.80 -5.58 -9.10
N ILE A 86 4.72 -4.37 -8.56
CA ILE A 86 5.34 -4.01 -7.27
C ILE A 86 4.76 -4.81 -6.09
N TYR A 87 3.48 -5.18 -6.13
CA TYR A 87 2.89 -6.04 -5.10
C TYR A 87 3.18 -7.52 -5.30
N VAL A 88 3.29 -7.92 -6.55
CA VAL A 88 3.41 -9.33 -6.93
C VAL A 88 4.84 -9.82 -6.79
N ILE A 89 5.85 -8.99 -7.10
CA ILE A 89 7.27 -9.38 -7.03
C ILE A 89 7.68 -9.85 -5.62
N PRO A 90 7.46 -9.09 -4.53
CA PRO A 90 7.87 -9.53 -3.20
C PRO A 90 7.12 -10.79 -2.76
N LEU A 91 5.84 -10.90 -3.13
CA LEU A 91 5.02 -12.07 -2.84
C LEU A 91 5.58 -13.34 -3.49
N PHE A 92 5.95 -13.28 -4.78
CA PHE A 92 6.55 -14.41 -5.48
C PHE A 92 7.93 -14.76 -4.90
N ILE A 93 8.75 -13.77 -4.53
CA ILE A 93 10.04 -14.04 -3.90
C ILE A 93 9.85 -14.77 -2.57
N ALA A 94 8.88 -14.34 -1.73
CA ALA A 94 8.59 -15.03 -0.48
C ALA A 94 8.08 -16.46 -0.69
N LEU A 95 7.23 -16.69 -1.69
CA LEU A 95 6.70 -18.02 -2.01
C LEU A 95 7.79 -18.97 -2.53
N LEU A 96 8.70 -18.48 -3.37
CA LEU A 96 9.75 -19.31 -3.99
C LEU A 96 10.95 -19.54 -3.06
N SER A 97 11.17 -18.66 -2.09
CA SER A 97 12.38 -18.67 -1.26
C SER A 97 12.30 -19.60 -0.03
N ASN A 98 11.24 -20.40 0.14
CA ASN A 98 11.04 -21.28 1.31
C ASN A 98 11.34 -20.58 2.65
N GLU A 99 10.83 -19.35 2.82
CA GLU A 99 10.99 -18.52 4.02
C GLU A 99 12.44 -18.13 4.41
N ASN A 100 13.45 -18.37 3.57
CA ASN A 100 14.83 -18.00 3.88
C ASN A 100 15.10 -16.48 3.77
N ILE A 101 14.45 -15.81 2.82
CA ILE A 101 14.67 -14.38 2.52
C ILE A 101 13.48 -13.54 3.00
N PHE A 102 12.27 -13.98 2.67
CA PHE A 102 11.03 -13.34 3.11
C PHE A 102 10.00 -14.39 3.53
N SER A 103 9.27 -14.10 4.59
CA SER A 103 8.09 -14.87 5.00
C SER A 103 6.86 -14.33 4.28
N TYR A 104 6.10 -15.26 3.71
CA TYR A 104 4.83 -14.98 3.07
C TYR A 104 3.84 -14.27 4.00
N LEU A 105 3.78 -14.69 5.27
CA LEU A 105 2.90 -14.08 6.28
C LEU A 105 3.26 -12.61 6.53
N GLY A 106 4.56 -12.31 6.63
CA GLY A 106 5.03 -10.94 6.82
C GLY A 106 4.65 -10.03 5.64
N ILE A 107 4.76 -10.54 4.41
CA ILE A 107 4.38 -9.77 3.21
C ILE A 107 2.88 -9.52 3.15
N LEU A 108 2.05 -10.54 3.41
CA LEU A 108 0.60 -10.38 3.43
C LEU A 108 0.14 -9.35 4.46
N ILE A 109 0.69 -9.43 5.67
CA ILE A 109 0.37 -8.48 6.74
C ILE A 109 0.82 -7.08 6.33
N GLY A 110 1.98 -6.93 5.70
CA GLY A 110 2.43 -5.65 5.17
C GLY A 110 1.50 -5.06 4.10
N TYR A 111 0.86 -5.90 3.27
CA TYR A 111 -0.11 -5.45 2.27
C TYR A 111 -1.52 -5.17 2.82
N SER A 112 -1.84 -5.64 4.02
CA SER A 112 -3.15 -5.42 4.65
C SER A 112 -3.53 -3.93 4.71
N SER A 113 -2.55 -3.03 4.82
CA SER A 113 -2.78 -1.60 4.91
C SER A 113 -3.33 -0.99 3.60
N ASN A 114 -3.06 -1.60 2.44
CA ASN A 114 -3.58 -1.15 1.15
C ASN A 114 -5.08 -1.45 0.98
N LEU A 115 -5.62 -2.45 1.68
CA LEU A 115 -7.04 -2.78 1.65
C LEU A 115 -7.91 -1.75 2.36
N VAL A 116 -7.32 -0.95 3.26
CA VAL A 116 -8.08 0.04 4.03
C VAL A 116 -8.36 1.31 3.21
N ILE A 117 -7.52 1.60 2.21
CA ILE A 117 -7.66 2.78 1.33
C ILE A 117 -9.02 2.83 0.61
N PRO A 118 -9.50 1.76 -0.08
CA PRO A 118 -10.79 1.78 -0.75
C PRO A 118 -11.99 1.92 0.22
N PHE A 119 -11.90 1.39 1.45
CA PHE A 119 -12.96 1.52 2.44
C PHE A 119 -13.22 2.97 2.87
N PHE A 120 -12.17 3.78 3.02
CA PHE A 120 -12.32 5.21 3.35
C PHE A 120 -12.92 6.03 2.20
N ILE A 121 -12.67 5.62 0.96
CA ILE A 121 -13.23 6.28 -0.23
C ILE A 121 -14.72 5.96 -0.34
N HIS A 122 -15.11 4.69 -0.17
CA HIS A 122 -16.50 4.23 -0.31
C HIS A 122 -17.43 4.80 0.76
N LYS A 123 -17.08 4.68 2.05
CA LYS A 123 -17.91 5.14 3.19
C LYS A 123 -18.21 6.66 3.15
N ARG A 124 -17.41 7.44 2.41
CA ARG A 124 -17.57 8.89 2.27
C ARG A 124 -18.33 9.29 1.01
N LEU A 125 -18.35 8.45 -0.01
CA LEU A 125 -19.25 8.59 -1.16
C LEU A 125 -20.70 8.36 -0.71
N GLU A 126 -20.96 7.38 0.15
CA GLU A 126 -22.28 7.23 0.80
C GLU A 126 -22.69 8.47 1.58
N LYS A 127 -21.80 9.04 2.40
CA LYS A 127 -22.08 10.29 3.15
C LYS A 127 -22.32 11.53 2.27
N LYS A 128 -21.95 11.52 0.99
CA LYS A 128 -22.17 12.63 0.05
C LYS A 128 -23.25 12.35 -0.99
N GLY A 129 -23.63 11.10 -1.17
CA GLY A 129 -24.70 10.65 -2.07
C GLY A 129 -26.00 10.27 -1.33
N GLY A 130 -26.04 10.37 -0.01
CA GLY A 130 -27.26 10.21 0.78
C GLY A 130 -28.20 11.39 0.63
N THR A 131 -29.03 11.34 -0.42
CA THR A 131 -30.48 11.53 -0.25
C THR A 131 -31.06 10.36 0.51
#